data_AF-A0A409X8Z4-F1
#
_entry.id   AF-A0A409X8Z4-F1
#
_cell.length_a   1.000
_cell.length_b   1.000
_cell.length_c   1.000
_cell.angle_alpha   90.00
_cell.angle_beta   90.00
_cell.angle_gamma   90.00
#
_symmetry.space_group_name_H-M   'P 1'
#
loop_
_entity.id
_entity.type
_entity.pdbx_description
1 polymer ?
#
loop_
_entity_poly.entity_id
_entity_poly.type
_entity_poly.pdbx_seq_one_letter_code
_entity_poly.pdbx_strand_id
1 'polypeptide(L)'
;MRDQQLGSDQSIFKQWLAEEREYLTNLKREPIGETLKMEYYQRLCRLYKTELELNEAQKQWAVTTSNTVPENDEAHTRKIENKRRHAQEKYEANLTVVQGLEQELGVGKRWMPNDQEWKDAEVLVMRRRYQRSVDQLESLVVSRMFELTKMNMSQTGYKMRQHIGKALKARSQAIQTALEEYNIAARTLKRPALTWEQVVMYSQLADFDLLSDTREDVRQRVWAKPGARALLDAHFKITRSREEITRLNVEIRRLTTFIRNEEAFLAAREAEVEKSDPLIAHQICLRRHDLILMNDIHITRLRKLLKLPGFTGTLDEGLALEPLHQTIPSPSALRPPCNDPTHEDTTESKEEKEEEKKDQEDEEENDDEEEEDEDEQDEEAADVA
;
A
#
# COMPACT_ATOMS: atom_id res chain seq x y z
N MET A 1 -25.24 -2.88 -36.73
CA MET A 1 -24.06 -3.10 -35.88
C MET A 1 -23.96 -4.59 -35.62
N ARG A 2 -22.83 -5.22 -35.95
CA ARG A 2 -22.64 -6.68 -35.87
C ARG A 2 -21.93 -7.03 -34.57
N ASP A 3 -22.70 -7.43 -33.55
CA ASP A 3 -22.22 -8.05 -32.30
C ASP A 3 -21.99 -9.56 -32.45
N GLN A 4 -21.34 -10.00 -33.51
CA GLN A 4 -21.06 -11.42 -33.76
C GLN A 4 -19.62 -11.58 -34.22
N GLN A 5 -18.68 -11.65 -33.26
CA GLN A 5 -17.37 -12.30 -33.40
C GLN A 5 -16.49 -12.22 -32.14
N LEU A 6 -16.86 -11.47 -31.09
CA LEU A 6 -16.15 -11.50 -29.81
C LEU A 6 -16.44 -12.81 -29.06
N GLY A 7 -15.73 -13.89 -29.39
CA GLY A 7 -15.78 -15.14 -28.62
C GLY A 7 -15.44 -16.42 -29.39
N SER A 8 -15.32 -16.37 -30.71
CA SER A 8 -15.00 -17.57 -31.51
C SER A 8 -13.51 -17.93 -31.47
N ASP A 9 -12.62 -16.96 -31.28
CA ASP A 9 -11.18 -17.19 -31.17
C ASP A 9 -10.68 -16.88 -29.76
N GLN A 10 -10.35 -17.92 -29.01
CA GLN A 10 -9.79 -17.80 -27.65
C GLN A 10 -8.38 -17.19 -27.65
N SER A 11 -7.70 -17.12 -28.81
CA SER A 11 -6.38 -16.51 -28.94
C SER A 11 -6.41 -15.01 -28.61
N ILE A 12 -7.54 -14.34 -28.86
CA ILE A 12 -7.72 -12.91 -28.61
C ILE A 12 -7.54 -12.54 -27.14
N PHE A 13 -7.94 -13.42 -26.22
CA PHE A 13 -7.78 -13.17 -24.78
C PHE A 13 -6.32 -13.20 -24.35
N LYS A 14 -5.49 -14.04 -24.98
CA LYS A 14 -4.04 -14.08 -24.72
C LYS A 14 -3.36 -12.85 -25.31
N GLN A 15 -3.80 -12.40 -26.49
CA GLN A 15 -3.30 -11.18 -27.10
C GLN A 15 -3.63 -9.97 -26.23
N TRP A 16 -4.88 -9.81 -25.80
CA TRP A 16 -5.29 -8.72 -24.92
C TRP A 16 -4.53 -8.72 -23.59
N LEU A 17 -4.27 -9.90 -23.01
CA LEU A 17 -3.43 -10.01 -21.80
C LEU A 17 -1.99 -9.56 -22.06
N ALA A 18 -1.43 -9.87 -23.23
CA ALA A 18 -0.08 -9.44 -23.61
C ALA A 18 -0.01 -7.92 -23.84
N GLU A 19 -0.99 -7.35 -24.54
CA GLU A 19 -1.12 -5.90 -24.76
C GLU A 19 -1.29 -5.14 -23.44
N GLU A 20 -2.14 -5.63 -22.52
CA GLU A 20 -2.30 -5.07 -21.18
C GLU A 20 -0.98 -5.14 -20.39
N ARG A 21 -0.26 -6.26 -20.47
CA ARG A 21 1.05 -6.41 -19.81
C ARG A 21 2.07 -5.41 -20.35
N GLU A 22 2.16 -5.28 -21.67
CA GLU A 22 3.08 -4.35 -22.33
C GLU A 22 2.79 -2.90 -21.93
N TYR A 23 1.52 -2.51 -21.99
CA TYR A 23 1.05 -1.21 -21.52
C TYR A 23 1.49 -0.97 -20.08
N LEU A 24 1.14 -1.85 -19.13
CA LEU A 24 1.51 -1.71 -17.73
C LEU A 24 3.03 -1.69 -17.49
N THR A 25 3.82 -2.41 -18.29
CA THR A 25 5.28 -2.35 -18.18
C THR A 25 5.86 -1.02 -18.64
N ASN A 26 5.28 -0.42 -19.69
CA ASN A 26 5.70 0.88 -20.21
C ASN A 26 5.34 2.03 -19.26
N LEU A 27 4.32 1.86 -18.42
CA LEU A 27 3.96 2.84 -17.39
C LEU A 27 4.93 2.88 -16.19
N LYS A 28 5.82 1.88 -16.03
CA LYS A 28 6.69 1.80 -14.83
C LYS A 28 7.74 2.90 -14.73
N ARG A 29 8.15 3.53 -15.84
CA ARG A 29 9.23 4.53 -15.85
C ARG A 29 8.92 5.66 -16.82
N GLU A 30 9.21 6.88 -16.40
CA GLU A 30 9.21 8.04 -17.29
C GLU A 30 10.42 8.00 -18.25
N PRO A 31 10.32 8.49 -19.50
CA PRO A 31 11.44 8.63 -20.41
C PRO A 31 12.55 9.49 -19.80
N ILE A 32 13.77 8.96 -19.81
CA ILE A 32 14.94 9.54 -19.13
C ILE A 32 15.25 10.97 -19.63
N GLY A 33 15.05 11.22 -20.92
CA GLY A 33 15.30 12.54 -21.53
C GLY A 33 14.34 13.63 -21.06
N GLU A 34 13.07 13.30 -20.80
CA GLU A 34 12.10 14.25 -20.24
C GLU A 34 12.42 14.51 -18.75
N THR A 35 12.82 13.47 -18.00
CA THR A 35 13.13 13.61 -16.58
C THR A 35 14.32 14.51 -16.30
N LEU A 36 15.39 14.42 -17.10
CA LEU A 36 16.58 15.27 -16.92
C LEU A 36 16.29 16.75 -17.23
N LYS A 37 15.51 17.04 -18.28
CA LYS A 37 15.09 18.42 -18.59
C LYS A 37 14.20 19.02 -17.49
N MET A 38 13.29 18.22 -16.94
CA MET A 38 12.43 18.64 -15.83
C MET A 38 13.24 18.90 -14.56
N GLU A 39 14.21 18.05 -14.24
CA GLU A 39 15.11 18.24 -13.10
C GLU A 39 15.97 19.49 -13.28
N TYR A 40 16.55 19.69 -14.46
CA TYR A 40 17.31 20.89 -14.78
C TYR A 40 16.48 22.16 -14.59
N TYR A 41 15.26 22.20 -15.13
CA TYR A 41 14.33 23.31 -14.92
C TYR A 41 14.05 23.58 -13.43
N GLN A 42 13.70 22.55 -12.66
CA GLN A 42 13.43 22.69 -11.22
C GLN A 42 14.65 23.21 -10.45
N ARG A 43 15.86 22.74 -10.81
CA ARG A 43 17.12 23.20 -10.22
C ARG A 43 17.43 24.64 -10.59
N LEU A 44 17.14 25.06 -11.82
CA LEU A 44 17.26 26.46 -12.20
C LEU A 44 16.27 27.35 -11.45
N CYS A 45 15.01 26.95 -11.27
CA CYS A 45 14.06 27.71 -10.44
C CYS A 45 14.59 27.91 -9.02
N ARG A 46 15.17 26.86 -8.41
CA ARG A 46 15.81 26.94 -7.09
C ARG A 46 17.02 27.87 -7.09
N LEU A 47 17.87 27.79 -8.11
CA LEU A 47 19.03 28.67 -8.27
C LEU A 47 18.62 30.15 -8.34
N TYR A 48 17.61 30.47 -9.13
CA TYR A 48 17.11 31.85 -9.24
C TYR A 48 16.47 32.34 -7.94
N LYS A 49 15.78 31.45 -7.19
CA LYS A 49 15.26 31.79 -5.86
C LYS A 49 16.40 32.10 -4.87
N THR A 50 17.43 31.26 -4.84
CA THR A 50 18.59 31.46 -3.93
C THR A 50 19.46 32.64 -4.34
N GLU A 51 19.53 32.97 -5.64
CA GLU A 51 20.17 34.20 -6.12
C GLU A 51 19.47 35.45 -5.58
N LEU A 52 18.13 35.44 -5.58
CA LEU A 52 17.32 36.53 -5.03
C LEU A 52 17.50 36.65 -3.51
N GLU A 53 17.44 35.53 -2.78
CA GLU A 53 17.72 35.46 -1.33
C GLU A 53 19.13 36.00 -0.99
N LEU A 54 20.15 35.62 -1.78
CA LEU A 54 21.52 36.10 -1.62
C LEU A 54 21.62 37.61 -1.85
N ASN A 55 20.99 38.12 -2.91
CA ASN A 55 20.98 39.55 -3.21
C ASN A 55 20.29 40.36 -2.10
N GLU A 56 19.22 39.84 -1.51
CA GLU A 56 18.55 40.45 -0.35
C GLU A 56 19.44 40.43 0.89
N ALA A 57 20.05 39.30 1.21
CA ALA A 57 20.97 39.18 2.35
C ALA A 57 22.19 40.11 2.19
N GLN A 58 22.72 40.25 0.96
CA GLN A 58 23.80 41.20 0.64
C GLN A 58 23.36 42.65 0.82
N LYS A 59 22.15 43.02 0.38
CA LYS A 59 21.59 44.36 0.61
C LYS A 59 21.40 44.65 2.10
N GLN A 60 20.85 43.70 2.85
CA GLN A 60 20.68 43.81 4.30
C GLN A 60 22.02 44.01 5.01
N TRP A 61 23.03 43.21 4.67
CA TRP A 61 24.39 43.36 5.20
C TRP A 61 25.01 44.73 4.87
N ALA A 62 24.87 45.20 3.63
CA ALA A 62 25.40 46.49 3.20
C ALA A 62 24.76 47.67 3.94
N VAL A 63 23.44 47.61 4.19
CA VAL A 63 22.71 48.65 4.95
C VAL A 63 23.17 48.69 6.41
N THR A 64 23.22 47.52 7.07
CA THR A 64 23.62 47.44 8.49
C THR A 64 25.08 47.86 8.69
N THR A 65 25.97 47.57 7.75
CA THR A 65 27.40 47.93 7.86
C THR A 65 27.64 49.44 7.65
N SER A 66 26.72 50.16 6.98
CA SER A 66 27.07 51.45 6.39
C SER A 66 26.84 52.70 7.25
N ASN A 67 26.12 52.68 8.40
CA ASN A 67 26.08 53.79 9.39
C ASN A 67 25.07 53.63 10.57
N THR A 68 24.42 52.48 10.78
CA THR A 68 23.22 52.39 11.65
C THR A 68 23.36 51.50 12.90
N VAL A 69 24.50 50.87 13.16
CA VAL A 69 24.64 49.95 14.31
C VAL A 69 24.97 50.77 15.57
N PRO A 70 24.12 50.72 16.63
CA PRO A 70 24.51 51.19 17.95
C PRO A 70 25.72 50.40 18.43
N GLU A 71 26.65 51.04 19.13
CA GLU A 71 28.01 50.57 19.47
C GLU A 71 28.11 49.25 20.27
N ASN A 72 27.05 48.43 20.39
CA ASN A 72 27.01 47.27 21.27
C ASN A 72 26.15 46.06 20.80
N ASP A 73 25.71 45.98 19.54
CA ASP A 73 24.88 44.86 19.04
C ASP A 73 25.64 43.89 18.11
N GLU A 74 26.71 43.31 18.66
CA GLU A 74 27.54 42.31 17.97
C GLU A 74 26.77 41.02 17.62
N ALA A 75 25.73 40.70 18.38
CA ALA A 75 24.89 39.53 18.13
C ALA A 75 24.05 39.72 16.86
N HIS A 76 23.44 40.90 16.69
CA HIS A 76 22.66 41.24 15.51
C HIS A 76 23.51 41.26 14.23
N THR A 77 24.70 41.86 14.28
CA THR A 77 25.63 41.88 13.14
C THR A 77 26.13 40.47 12.77
N ARG A 78 26.46 39.62 13.75
CA ARG A 78 26.81 38.21 13.49
C ARG A 78 25.65 37.42 12.87
N LYS A 79 24.40 37.65 13.30
CA LYS A 79 23.22 36.99 12.74
C LYS A 79 23.04 37.32 11.25
N ILE A 80 23.19 38.60 10.88
CA ILE A 80 23.07 39.05 9.48
C ILE A 80 24.21 38.48 8.63
N GLU A 81 25.45 38.49 9.13
CA GLU A 81 26.58 37.91 8.40
C GLU A 81 26.43 36.40 8.21
N ASN A 82 25.96 35.68 9.23
CA ASN A 82 25.65 34.26 9.11
C ASN A 82 24.56 34.01 8.07
N LYS A 83 23.49 34.82 8.05
CA LYS A 83 22.42 34.74 7.03
C LYS A 83 22.98 34.95 5.61
N ARG A 84 23.86 35.93 5.42
CA ARG A 84 24.55 36.18 4.14
C ARG A 84 25.41 35.00 3.71
N ARG A 85 26.21 34.45 4.63
CA ARG A 85 27.08 33.30 4.35
C ARG A 85 26.26 32.06 3.97
N HIS A 86 25.20 31.75 4.72
CA HIS A 86 24.33 30.62 4.41
C HIS A 86 23.60 30.78 3.07
N ALA A 87 23.12 31.99 2.75
CA ALA A 87 22.53 32.27 1.44
C ALA A 87 23.56 32.06 0.31
N GLN A 88 24.82 32.45 0.53
CA GLN A 88 25.90 32.25 -0.44
C GLN A 88 26.23 30.76 -0.63
N GLU A 89 26.40 30.02 0.46
CA GLU A 89 26.64 28.56 0.42
C GLU A 89 25.51 27.83 -0.31
N LYS A 90 24.25 28.20 -0.03
CA LYS A 90 23.05 27.64 -0.69
C LYS A 90 23.03 27.95 -2.19
N TYR A 91 23.42 29.16 -2.59
CA TYR A 91 23.55 29.53 -4.01
C TYR A 91 24.64 28.72 -4.71
N GLU A 92 25.85 28.65 -4.13
CA GLU A 92 26.99 27.91 -4.69
C GLU A 92 26.70 26.41 -4.82
N ALA A 93 26.02 25.82 -3.83
CA ALA A 93 25.57 24.43 -3.88
C ALA A 93 24.58 24.18 -5.03
N ASN A 94 23.58 25.04 -5.21
CA ASN A 94 22.64 24.92 -6.33
C ASN A 94 23.32 25.18 -7.68
N LEU A 95 24.27 26.12 -7.76
CA LEU A 95 25.02 26.43 -8.96
C LEU A 95 25.84 25.22 -9.43
N THR A 96 26.49 24.52 -8.50
CA THR A 96 27.29 23.31 -8.79
C THR A 96 26.41 22.21 -9.40
N VAL A 97 25.22 21.98 -8.84
CA VAL A 97 24.27 20.98 -9.39
C VAL A 97 23.78 21.38 -10.77
N VAL A 98 23.43 22.64 -10.98
CA VAL A 98 22.99 23.17 -12.29
C VAL A 98 24.08 23.01 -13.35
N GLN A 99 25.34 23.29 -13.02
CA GLN A 99 26.47 23.11 -13.95
C GLN A 99 26.69 21.63 -14.33
N GLY A 100 26.52 20.71 -13.38
CA GLY A 100 26.56 19.26 -13.67
C GLY A 100 25.48 18.85 -14.67
N LEU A 101 24.24 19.29 -14.45
CA LEU A 101 23.11 19.03 -15.35
C LEU A 101 23.30 19.69 -16.73
N GLU A 102 23.91 20.87 -16.80
CA GLU A 102 24.27 21.53 -18.05
C GLU A 102 25.24 20.69 -18.89
N GLN A 103 26.22 20.06 -18.25
CA GLN A 103 27.16 19.15 -18.92
C GLN A 103 26.49 17.88 -19.42
N GLU A 104 25.64 17.25 -18.60
CA GLU A 104 24.92 16.03 -18.97
C GLU A 104 23.93 16.25 -20.12
N LEU A 105 23.23 17.40 -20.12
CA LEU A 105 22.27 17.76 -21.16
C LEU A 105 22.92 18.41 -22.40
N GLY A 106 24.22 18.73 -22.36
CA GLY A 106 24.92 19.43 -23.44
C GLY A 106 24.40 20.86 -23.66
N VAL A 107 23.95 21.52 -22.59
CA VAL A 107 23.39 22.89 -22.64
C VAL A 107 24.53 23.90 -22.65
N GLY A 108 24.75 24.55 -23.79
CA GLY A 108 25.83 25.54 -23.95
C GLY A 108 25.53 26.91 -23.32
N LYS A 109 24.25 27.27 -23.17
CA LYS A 109 23.80 28.53 -22.56
C LYS A 109 22.69 28.21 -21.55
N ARG A 110 22.86 28.66 -20.31
CA ARG A 110 21.87 28.54 -19.24
C ARG A 110 20.51 29.10 -19.66
N TRP A 111 19.44 28.37 -19.38
CA TRP A 111 18.08 28.79 -19.69
C TRP A 111 17.64 29.94 -18.80
N MET A 112 17.13 30.99 -19.42
CA MET A 112 16.52 32.14 -18.75
C MET A 112 15.00 32.02 -18.80
N PRO A 113 14.25 32.65 -17.88
CA PRO A 113 12.78 32.62 -17.87
C PRO A 113 12.09 33.04 -19.18
N ASN A 114 12.77 33.84 -20.01
CA ASN A 114 12.25 34.30 -21.31
C ASN A 114 12.49 33.31 -22.46
N ASP A 115 13.41 32.36 -22.29
CA ASP A 115 13.81 31.39 -23.32
C ASP A 115 12.68 30.39 -23.58
N GLN A 116 12.64 29.81 -24.78
CA GLN A 116 11.58 28.86 -25.15
C GLN A 116 11.74 27.54 -24.41
N GLU A 117 12.97 27.08 -24.25
CA GLU A 117 13.33 25.85 -23.55
C GLU A 117 12.88 25.88 -22.09
N TRP A 118 12.97 27.05 -21.45
CA TRP A 118 12.44 27.28 -20.10
C TRP A 118 10.93 27.05 -20.05
N LYS A 119 10.18 27.70 -20.94
CA LYS A 119 8.72 27.62 -20.99
C LYS A 119 8.24 26.21 -21.33
N ASP A 120 8.94 25.53 -22.25
CA ASP A 120 8.63 24.14 -22.60
C ASP A 120 8.84 23.21 -21.40
N ALA A 121 9.95 23.39 -20.67
CA ALA A 121 10.23 22.60 -19.48
C ALA A 121 9.27 22.91 -18.32
N GLU A 122 8.85 24.16 -18.16
CA GLU A 122 7.81 24.55 -17.22
C GLU A 122 6.51 23.78 -17.50
N VAL A 123 6.05 23.78 -18.75
CA VAL A 123 4.85 23.03 -19.16
C VAL A 123 4.99 21.54 -18.91
N LEU A 124 6.17 20.96 -19.17
CA LEU A 124 6.46 19.55 -18.88
C LEU A 124 6.35 19.24 -17.39
N VAL A 125 6.93 20.07 -16.52
CA VAL A 125 6.85 19.89 -15.05
C VAL A 125 5.41 20.03 -14.56
N MET A 126 4.64 21.00 -15.07
CA MET A 126 3.23 21.16 -14.71
C MET A 126 2.40 19.95 -15.15
N ARG A 127 2.63 19.44 -16.36
CA ARG A 127 1.99 18.21 -16.86
C ARG A 127 2.36 16.99 -16.01
N ARG A 128 3.64 16.86 -15.60
CA ARG A 128 4.10 15.77 -14.73
C ARG A 128 3.44 15.83 -13.36
N ARG A 129 3.34 17.02 -12.76
CA ARG A 129 2.67 17.21 -11.46
C ARG A 129 1.21 16.78 -11.54
N TYR A 130 0.51 17.21 -12.60
CA TYR A 130 -0.85 16.77 -12.86
C TYR A 130 -0.94 15.24 -13.01
N GLN A 131 -0.13 14.64 -13.87
CA GLN A 131 -0.15 13.19 -14.07
C GLN A 131 0.10 12.41 -12.77
N ARG A 132 1.04 12.83 -11.94
CA ARG A 132 1.30 12.18 -10.64
C ARG A 132 0.11 12.31 -9.69
N SER A 133 -0.53 13.47 -9.63
CA SER A 133 -1.72 13.66 -8.81
C SER A 133 -2.89 12.79 -9.30
N VAL A 134 -3.01 12.58 -10.61
CA VAL A 134 -3.96 11.64 -11.22
C VAL A 134 -3.66 10.21 -10.80
N ASP A 135 -2.41 9.75 -10.98
CA ASP A 135 -2.01 8.38 -10.65
C ASP A 135 -2.19 8.07 -9.15
N GLN A 136 -1.88 9.03 -8.28
CA GLN A 136 -2.05 8.91 -6.83
C GLN A 136 -3.52 8.83 -6.44
N LEU A 137 -4.36 9.72 -6.96
CA LEU A 137 -5.79 9.72 -6.71
C LEU A 137 -6.44 8.42 -7.19
N GLU A 138 -6.09 7.96 -8.39
CA GLU A 138 -6.57 6.70 -8.95
C GLU A 138 -6.19 5.50 -8.08
N SER A 139 -4.91 5.37 -7.73
CA SER A 139 -4.40 4.27 -6.90
C SER A 139 -5.16 4.16 -5.58
N LEU A 140 -5.41 5.30 -4.91
CA LEU A 140 -6.15 5.34 -3.66
C LEU A 140 -7.62 4.92 -3.83
N VAL A 141 -8.28 5.36 -4.90
CA VAL A 141 -9.68 5.04 -5.16
C VAL A 141 -9.86 3.58 -5.54
N VAL A 142 -8.98 3.04 -6.38
CA VAL A 142 -8.92 1.61 -6.71
C VAL A 142 -8.71 0.77 -5.46
N SER A 143 -7.76 1.17 -4.62
CA SER A 143 -7.49 0.49 -3.36
C SER A 143 -8.75 0.50 -2.48
N ARG A 144 -9.46 1.64 -2.37
CA ARG A 144 -10.73 1.74 -1.62
C ARG A 144 -11.80 0.80 -2.18
N MET A 145 -11.94 0.69 -3.50
CA MET A 145 -12.88 -0.25 -4.13
C MET A 145 -12.59 -1.71 -3.74
N PHE A 146 -11.32 -2.10 -3.72
CA PHE A 146 -10.92 -3.44 -3.27
C PHE A 146 -11.22 -3.68 -1.79
N GLU A 147 -11.01 -2.70 -0.93
CA GLU A 147 -11.40 -2.80 0.49
C GLU A 147 -12.88 -2.96 0.69
N LEU A 148 -13.70 -2.15 0.01
CA LEU A 148 -15.16 -2.24 0.09
C LEU A 148 -15.63 -3.62 -0.39
N THR A 149 -15.02 -4.13 -1.47
CA THR A 149 -15.30 -5.49 -1.96
C THR A 149 -14.96 -6.52 -0.88
N LYS A 150 -13.79 -6.43 -0.26
CA LYS A 150 -13.34 -7.34 0.80
C LYS A 150 -14.19 -7.24 2.07
N MET A 151 -14.65 -6.04 2.42
CA MET A 151 -15.55 -5.81 3.55
C MET A 151 -16.88 -6.55 3.36
N ASN A 152 -17.38 -6.58 2.13
CA ASN A 152 -18.64 -7.23 1.75
C ASN A 152 -18.51 -8.74 1.50
N MET A 153 -17.32 -9.33 1.59
CA MET A 153 -17.13 -10.79 1.44
C MET A 153 -17.63 -11.56 2.68
N SER A 154 -18.36 -12.65 2.43
CA SER A 154 -18.73 -13.60 3.47
C SER A 154 -17.50 -14.26 4.10
N GLN A 155 -17.56 -14.61 5.39
CA GLN A 155 -16.46 -15.21 6.19
C GLN A 155 -15.32 -14.25 6.62
N THR A 156 -15.47 -12.95 6.41
CA THR A 156 -14.54 -11.97 7.01
C THR A 156 -14.78 -11.88 8.51
N GLY A 157 -13.86 -12.37 9.34
CA GLY A 157 -13.98 -12.34 10.81
C GLY A 157 -14.12 -10.92 11.39
N TYR A 158 -14.71 -10.79 12.58
CA TYR A 158 -15.00 -9.49 13.20
C TYR A 158 -13.77 -8.57 13.28
N LYS A 159 -12.63 -9.08 13.77
CA LYS A 159 -11.37 -8.31 13.84
C LYS A 159 -10.93 -7.81 12.47
N MET A 160 -10.98 -8.65 11.44
CA MET A 160 -10.64 -8.27 10.06
C MET A 160 -11.57 -7.17 9.54
N ARG A 161 -12.88 -7.22 9.84
CA ARG A 161 -13.82 -6.15 9.46
C ARG A 161 -13.49 -4.83 10.15
N GLN A 162 -13.07 -4.86 11.42
CA GLN A 162 -12.64 -3.64 12.12
C GLN A 162 -11.38 -3.04 11.47
N HIS A 163 -10.38 -3.85 11.12
CA HIS A 163 -9.19 -3.36 10.41
C HIS A 163 -9.54 -2.77 9.04
N ILE A 164 -10.43 -3.41 8.27
CA ILE A 164 -10.91 -2.86 6.99
C ILE A 164 -11.64 -1.54 7.21
N GLY A 165 -12.47 -1.43 8.26
CA GLY A 165 -13.15 -0.18 8.61
C GLY A 165 -12.18 0.96 8.94
N LYS A 166 -11.14 0.70 9.74
CA LYS A 166 -10.07 1.67 10.03
C LYS A 166 -9.33 2.09 8.76
N ALA A 167 -8.97 1.12 7.92
CA ALA A 167 -8.25 1.36 6.67
C ALA A 167 -9.11 2.18 5.68
N LEU A 168 -10.42 1.91 5.58
CA LEU A 168 -11.36 2.71 4.79
C LEU A 168 -11.43 4.17 5.27
N LYS A 169 -11.42 4.41 6.60
CA LYS A 169 -11.43 5.77 7.16
C LYS A 169 -10.15 6.52 6.81
N ALA A 170 -8.99 5.91 7.06
CA ALA A 170 -7.69 6.48 6.70
C ALA A 170 -7.58 6.75 5.19
N ARG A 171 -8.05 5.81 4.37
CA ARG A 171 -8.06 5.97 2.91
C ARG A 171 -9.01 7.06 2.45
N SER A 172 -10.14 7.26 3.12
CA SER A 172 -11.05 8.37 2.82
C SER A 172 -10.36 9.72 2.98
N GLN A 173 -9.57 9.89 4.05
CA GLN A 173 -8.77 11.11 4.26
C GLN A 173 -7.69 11.25 3.19
N ALA A 174 -6.94 10.17 2.91
CA ALA A 174 -5.91 10.20 1.86
C ALA A 174 -6.48 10.56 0.46
N ILE A 175 -7.69 10.08 0.12
CA ILE A 175 -8.35 10.45 -1.14
C ILE A 175 -8.74 11.94 -1.14
N GLN A 176 -9.16 12.51 0.00
CA GLN A 176 -9.45 13.95 0.08
C GLN A 176 -8.20 14.79 -0.19
N THR A 177 -7.08 14.46 0.45
CA THR A 177 -5.80 15.13 0.21
C THR A 177 -5.35 14.99 -1.24
N ALA A 178 -5.38 13.77 -1.80
CA ALA A 178 -5.01 13.55 -3.19
C ALA A 178 -5.95 14.27 -4.18
N LEU A 179 -7.23 14.41 -3.84
CA LEU A 179 -8.20 15.17 -4.62
C LEU A 179 -7.90 16.67 -4.61
N GLU A 180 -7.47 17.21 -3.47
CA GLU A 180 -7.03 18.60 -3.36
C GLU A 180 -5.78 18.87 -4.21
N GLU A 181 -4.77 17.99 -4.11
CA GLU A 181 -3.56 18.06 -4.93
C GLU A 181 -3.87 17.99 -6.42
N TYR A 182 -4.76 17.06 -6.82
CA TYR A 182 -5.28 16.96 -8.18
C TYR A 182 -5.95 18.27 -8.60
N ASN A 183 -6.84 18.82 -7.79
CA ASN A 183 -7.57 20.04 -8.13
C ASN A 183 -6.66 21.28 -8.20
N ILE A 184 -5.57 21.32 -7.43
CA ILE A 184 -4.51 22.34 -7.56
C ILE A 184 -3.82 22.20 -8.92
N ALA A 185 -3.33 21.01 -9.26
CA ALA A 185 -2.61 20.77 -10.51
C ALA A 185 -3.52 20.94 -11.75
N ALA A 186 -4.78 20.52 -11.66
CA ALA A 186 -5.79 20.67 -12.70
C ALA A 186 -6.04 22.14 -13.03
N ARG A 187 -6.17 23.00 -12.01
CA ARG A 187 -6.34 24.46 -12.20
C ARG A 187 -5.17 25.08 -12.95
N THR A 188 -3.93 24.68 -12.63
CA THR A 188 -2.73 25.16 -13.33
C THR A 188 -2.76 24.84 -14.83
N LEU A 189 -3.31 23.68 -15.21
CA LEU A 189 -3.48 23.27 -16.61
C LEU A 189 -4.83 23.65 -17.22
N LYS A 190 -5.65 24.46 -16.53
CA LYS A 190 -7.01 24.86 -16.95
C LYS A 190 -7.94 23.67 -17.22
N ARG A 191 -7.81 22.62 -16.41
CA ARG A 191 -8.63 21.40 -16.44
C ARG A 191 -9.77 21.48 -15.42
N PRO A 192 -10.86 20.69 -15.61
CA PRO A 192 -11.95 20.67 -14.65
C PRO A 192 -11.52 20.06 -13.31
N ALA A 193 -11.95 20.69 -12.22
CA ALA A 193 -11.83 20.13 -10.88
C ALA A 193 -12.85 19.01 -10.65
N LEU A 194 -12.48 18.05 -9.81
CA LEU A 194 -13.34 16.95 -9.38
C LEU A 194 -13.91 17.23 -8.00
N THR A 195 -15.16 16.82 -7.77
CA THR A 195 -15.78 16.85 -6.44
C THR A 195 -15.62 15.53 -5.71
N TRP A 196 -15.67 15.56 -4.38
CA TRP A 196 -15.64 14.35 -3.55
C TRP A 196 -16.74 13.36 -3.93
N GLU A 197 -17.94 13.86 -4.22
CA GLU A 197 -19.09 13.05 -4.63
C GLU A 197 -18.80 12.28 -5.92
N GLN A 198 -18.21 12.93 -6.93
CA GLN A 198 -17.79 12.27 -8.17
C GLN A 198 -16.79 11.15 -7.88
N VAL A 199 -15.80 11.41 -7.04
CA VAL A 199 -14.76 10.43 -6.68
C VAL A 199 -15.33 9.22 -5.96
N VAL A 200 -16.26 9.42 -5.03
CA VAL A 200 -16.89 8.33 -4.27
C VAL A 200 -17.90 7.55 -5.11
N MET A 201 -18.56 8.21 -6.07
CA MET A 201 -19.51 7.58 -6.99
C MET A 201 -18.85 6.68 -8.02
N TYR A 202 -17.54 6.85 -8.28
CA TYR A 202 -16.82 5.92 -9.13
C TYR A 202 -16.90 4.51 -8.55
N SER A 203 -17.51 3.62 -9.32
CA SER A 203 -17.77 2.23 -8.94
C SER A 203 -16.93 1.25 -9.75
N GLN A 204 -16.47 1.68 -10.92
CA GLN A 204 -15.61 0.94 -11.83
C GLN A 204 -14.43 1.79 -12.26
N LEU A 205 -13.30 1.15 -12.55
CA LEU A 205 -12.10 1.81 -13.08
C LEU A 205 -12.38 2.55 -14.40
N ALA A 206 -13.33 2.03 -15.19
CA ALA A 206 -13.76 2.66 -16.44
C ALA A 206 -14.49 4.00 -16.23
N ASP A 207 -15.03 4.25 -15.03
CA ASP A 207 -15.71 5.50 -14.69
C ASP A 207 -14.69 6.64 -14.45
N PHE A 208 -13.40 6.33 -14.26
CA PHE A 208 -12.33 7.32 -14.16
C PHE A 208 -11.98 7.90 -15.54
N ASP A 209 -12.70 8.96 -15.92
CA ASP A 209 -12.41 9.82 -17.09
C ASP A 209 -11.02 10.45 -17.09
N LEU A 210 -10.36 10.43 -15.94
CA LEU A 210 -9.02 10.91 -15.69
C LEU A 210 -7.91 10.15 -16.44
N LEU A 211 -8.14 8.88 -16.76
CA LEU A 211 -7.18 8.02 -17.48
C LEU A 211 -6.95 8.43 -18.93
N SER A 212 -7.80 9.31 -19.49
CA SER A 212 -7.70 9.80 -20.86
C SER A 212 -6.48 10.67 -21.12
N ASP A 213 -5.93 11.32 -20.08
CA ASP A 213 -4.78 12.23 -20.18
C ASP A 213 -3.43 11.53 -19.89
N THR A 214 -3.43 10.20 -19.70
CA THR A 214 -2.19 9.39 -19.63
C THR A 214 -1.46 9.38 -20.98
N ARG A 215 -0.16 9.02 -21.00
CA ARG A 215 0.67 9.00 -22.23
C ARG A 215 0.05 8.19 -23.38
N GLU A 216 -0.75 7.18 -23.05
CA GLU A 216 -1.56 6.42 -24.00
C GLU A 216 -2.97 6.26 -23.43
N ASP A 217 -3.98 6.84 -24.11
CA ASP A 217 -5.37 6.72 -23.68
C ASP A 217 -5.85 5.26 -23.73
N VAL A 218 -5.84 4.63 -22.55
CA VAL A 218 -6.21 3.22 -22.36
C VAL A 218 -7.65 2.93 -22.79
N ARG A 219 -8.53 3.94 -22.83
CA ARG A 219 -9.95 3.79 -23.22
C ARG A 219 -10.11 3.45 -24.69
N GLN A 220 -9.13 3.80 -25.51
CA GLN A 220 -9.08 3.45 -26.92
C GLN A 220 -8.77 1.96 -27.11
N ARG A 221 -8.14 1.31 -26.11
CA ARG A 221 -7.81 -0.10 -26.16
C ARG A 221 -9.07 -0.94 -25.96
N VAL A 222 -9.30 -1.90 -26.86
CA VAL A 222 -10.49 -2.75 -26.83
C VAL A 222 -10.54 -3.58 -25.54
N TRP A 223 -9.39 -4.08 -25.06
CA TRP A 223 -9.29 -4.89 -23.86
C TRP A 223 -9.64 -4.16 -22.55
N ALA A 224 -9.56 -2.82 -22.54
CA ALA A 224 -9.88 -2.00 -21.38
C ALA A 224 -11.38 -1.70 -21.25
N LYS A 225 -12.17 -1.96 -22.30
CA LYS A 225 -13.62 -1.70 -22.29
C LYS A 225 -14.33 -2.66 -21.30
N PRO A 226 -15.37 -2.20 -20.57
CA PRO A 226 -16.06 -3.02 -19.56
C PRO A 226 -16.51 -4.39 -20.07
N GLY A 227 -17.08 -4.44 -21.29
CA GLY A 227 -17.52 -5.71 -21.90
C GLY A 227 -16.36 -6.67 -22.20
N ALA A 228 -15.22 -6.16 -22.67
CA ALA A 228 -14.04 -6.97 -22.94
C ALA A 228 -13.40 -7.49 -21.65
N ARG A 229 -13.36 -6.66 -20.59
CA ARG A 229 -12.91 -7.07 -19.25
C ARG A 229 -13.76 -8.19 -18.67
N ALA A 230 -15.08 -8.08 -18.77
CA ALA A 230 -16.00 -9.13 -18.32
C ALA A 230 -15.76 -10.46 -19.05
N LEU A 231 -15.49 -10.41 -20.36
CA LEU A 231 -15.16 -11.60 -21.16
C LEU A 231 -13.78 -12.19 -20.80
N LEU A 232 -12.75 -11.35 -20.59
CA LEU A 232 -11.43 -11.76 -20.11
C LEU A 232 -11.53 -12.48 -18.76
N ASP A 233 -12.23 -11.88 -17.81
CA ASP A 233 -12.46 -12.45 -16.48
C ASP A 233 -13.18 -13.80 -16.57
N ALA A 234 -14.23 -13.91 -17.37
CA ALA A 234 -14.95 -15.16 -17.58
C ALA A 234 -14.04 -16.24 -18.18
N HIS A 235 -13.29 -15.90 -19.24
CA HIS A 235 -12.37 -16.83 -19.90
C HIS A 235 -11.28 -17.34 -18.96
N PHE A 236 -10.61 -16.44 -18.22
CA PHE A 236 -9.55 -16.84 -17.29
C PHE A 236 -10.10 -17.52 -16.04
N LYS A 237 -11.30 -17.19 -15.55
CA LYS A 237 -11.98 -17.97 -14.49
C LYS A 237 -12.26 -19.40 -14.94
N ILE A 238 -12.73 -19.61 -16.17
CA ILE A 238 -12.95 -20.95 -16.73
C ILE A 238 -11.62 -21.70 -16.91
N THR A 239 -10.56 -21.01 -17.33
CA THR A 239 -9.25 -21.64 -17.48
C THR A 239 -8.67 -22.06 -16.13
N ARG A 240 -8.70 -21.15 -15.14
CA ARG A 240 -8.20 -21.41 -13.78
C ARG A 240 -9.06 -22.39 -13.01
N SER A 241 -10.37 -22.47 -13.25
CA SER A 241 -11.21 -23.48 -12.59
C SER A 241 -10.80 -24.91 -12.96
N ARG A 242 -10.28 -25.14 -14.16
CA ARG A 242 -9.73 -26.45 -14.56
C ARG A 242 -8.46 -26.81 -13.79
N GLU A 243 -7.58 -25.83 -13.56
CA GLU A 243 -6.41 -25.99 -12.69
C GLU A 243 -6.83 -26.24 -11.24
N GLU A 244 -7.84 -25.50 -10.78
CA GLU A 244 -8.37 -25.62 -9.43
C GLU A 244 -8.99 -27.01 -9.18
N ILE A 245 -9.68 -27.61 -10.15
CA ILE A 245 -10.15 -29.01 -10.06
C ILE A 245 -8.97 -29.95 -9.77
N THR A 246 -7.84 -29.76 -10.46
CA THR A 246 -6.64 -30.58 -10.27
C THR A 246 -6.06 -30.41 -8.87
N ARG A 247 -6.01 -29.17 -8.35
CA ARG A 247 -5.56 -28.89 -6.98
C ARG A 247 -6.50 -29.46 -5.93
N LEU A 248 -7.81 -29.28 -6.11
CA LEU A 248 -8.83 -29.81 -5.21
C LEU A 248 -8.76 -31.33 -5.13
N ASN A 249 -8.48 -32.04 -6.23
CA ASN A 249 -8.28 -33.49 -6.17
C ASN A 249 -7.16 -33.92 -5.21
N VAL A 250 -6.07 -33.13 -5.15
CA VAL A 250 -4.97 -33.37 -4.20
C VAL A 250 -5.41 -33.03 -2.77
N GLU A 251 -6.04 -31.88 -2.57
CA GLU A 251 -6.43 -31.42 -1.24
C GLU A 251 -7.56 -32.26 -0.62
N ILE A 252 -8.51 -32.73 -1.43
CA ILE A 252 -9.54 -33.68 -0.99
C ILE A 252 -8.90 -34.96 -0.47
N ARG A 253 -7.89 -35.48 -1.18
CA ARG A 253 -7.18 -36.69 -0.77
C ARG A 253 -6.37 -36.43 0.52
N ARG A 254 -5.68 -35.30 0.61
CA ARG A 254 -4.94 -34.88 1.83
C ARG A 254 -5.85 -34.77 3.04
N LEU A 255 -6.97 -34.07 2.91
CA LEU A 255 -7.94 -33.92 3.99
C LEU A 255 -8.52 -35.27 4.43
N THR A 256 -8.89 -36.13 3.47
CA THR A 256 -9.41 -37.47 3.78
C THR A 256 -8.38 -38.33 4.52
N THR A 257 -7.11 -38.25 4.10
CA THR A 257 -6.00 -38.97 4.73
C THR A 257 -5.73 -38.45 6.14
N PHE A 258 -5.70 -37.13 6.29
CA PHE A 258 -5.52 -36.47 7.59
C PHE A 258 -6.59 -36.92 8.59
N ILE A 259 -7.87 -36.86 8.21
CA ILE A 259 -9.00 -37.29 9.03
C ILE A 259 -8.81 -38.73 9.52
N ARG A 260 -8.55 -39.68 8.60
CA ARG A 260 -8.40 -41.10 8.95
C ARG A 260 -7.18 -41.38 9.81
N ASN A 261 -6.05 -40.73 9.51
CA ASN A 261 -4.82 -40.88 10.27
C ASN A 261 -4.96 -40.33 11.68
N GLU A 262 -5.59 -39.17 11.85
CA GLU A 262 -5.81 -38.56 13.15
C GLU A 262 -6.76 -39.41 14.01
N GLU A 263 -7.85 -39.92 13.43
CA GLU A 263 -8.78 -40.83 14.10
C GLU A 263 -8.09 -42.14 14.53
N ALA A 264 -7.30 -42.74 13.65
CA ALA A 264 -6.54 -43.97 13.94
C ALA A 264 -5.46 -43.73 15.00
N PHE A 265 -4.77 -42.59 14.93
CA PHE A 265 -3.76 -42.19 15.91
C PHE A 265 -4.37 -42.03 17.30
N LEU A 266 -5.48 -41.29 17.42
CA LEU A 266 -6.16 -41.10 18.70
C LEU A 266 -6.69 -42.42 19.27
N ALA A 267 -7.25 -43.30 18.42
CA ALA A 267 -7.71 -44.61 18.86
C ALA A 267 -6.55 -45.49 19.35
N ALA A 268 -5.39 -45.46 18.69
CA ALA A 268 -4.21 -46.19 19.13
C ALA A 268 -3.64 -45.63 20.44
N ARG A 269 -3.60 -44.30 20.59
CA ARG A 269 -3.15 -43.63 21.83
C ARG A 269 -4.08 -43.91 23.00
N GLU A 270 -5.40 -43.91 22.77
CA GLU A 270 -6.40 -44.28 23.78
C GLU A 270 -6.11 -45.70 24.32
N ALA A 271 -5.97 -46.69 23.45
CA ALA A 271 -5.71 -48.08 23.83
C ALA A 271 -4.32 -48.31 24.48
N GLU A 272 -3.33 -47.48 24.13
CA GLU A 272 -2.00 -47.52 24.76
C GLU A 272 -2.05 -46.96 26.19
N VAL A 273 -2.66 -45.79 26.36
CA VAL A 273 -2.72 -45.07 27.64
C VAL A 273 -3.69 -45.73 28.62
N GLU A 274 -4.73 -46.40 28.14
CA GLU A 274 -5.70 -47.13 28.98
C GLU A 274 -5.02 -48.14 29.94
N LYS A 275 -3.87 -48.70 29.53
CA LYS A 275 -3.09 -49.65 30.33
C LYS A 275 -2.36 -49.00 31.50
N SER A 276 -2.00 -47.73 31.40
CA SER A 276 -1.24 -46.99 32.41
C SER A 276 -2.11 -46.04 33.22
N ASP A 277 -3.01 -45.31 32.56
CA ASP A 277 -3.86 -44.29 33.17
C ASP A 277 -5.26 -44.27 32.51
N PRO A 278 -6.25 -44.93 33.12
CA PRO A 278 -7.61 -44.97 32.61
C PRO A 278 -8.31 -43.60 32.55
N LEU A 279 -7.93 -42.63 33.39
CA LEU A 279 -8.58 -41.32 33.41
C LEU A 279 -8.16 -40.48 32.21
N ILE A 280 -6.86 -40.51 31.87
CA ILE A 280 -6.35 -39.84 30.66
C ILE A 280 -6.91 -40.50 29.40
N ALA A 281 -6.98 -41.84 29.37
CA ALA A 281 -7.59 -42.57 28.26
C ALA A 281 -9.06 -42.16 28.05
N HIS A 282 -9.83 -41.99 29.13
CA HIS A 282 -11.20 -41.48 29.05
C HIS A 282 -11.27 -40.07 28.44
N GLN A 283 -10.35 -39.17 28.80
CA GLN A 283 -10.32 -37.83 28.20
C GLN A 283 -9.95 -37.85 26.71
N ILE A 284 -9.02 -38.73 26.31
CA ILE A 284 -8.69 -38.96 24.89
C ILE A 284 -9.91 -39.50 24.14
N CYS A 285 -10.67 -40.40 24.74
CA CYS A 285 -11.91 -40.94 24.19
C CYS A 285 -12.95 -39.84 23.91
N LEU A 286 -13.20 -38.96 24.88
CA LEU A 286 -14.11 -37.82 24.72
C LEU A 286 -13.66 -36.90 23.58
N ARG A 287 -12.37 -36.54 23.53
CA ARG A 287 -11.82 -35.69 22.47
C ARG A 287 -11.91 -36.36 21.09
N ARG A 288 -11.62 -37.66 21.01
CA ARG A 288 -11.74 -38.44 19.77
C ARG A 288 -13.19 -38.49 19.30
N HIS A 289 -14.14 -38.65 20.22
CA HIS A 289 -15.57 -38.67 19.89
C HIS A 289 -16.03 -37.33 19.29
N ASP A 290 -15.68 -36.21 19.92
CA ASP A 290 -16.00 -34.87 19.40
C ASP A 290 -15.40 -34.64 18.01
N LEU A 291 -14.16 -35.07 17.80
CA LEU A 291 -13.45 -34.93 16.54
C LEU A 291 -14.08 -35.78 15.43
N ILE A 292 -14.46 -37.03 15.71
CA ILE A 292 -15.18 -37.90 14.77
C ILE A 292 -16.50 -37.26 14.34
N LEU A 293 -17.27 -36.70 15.28
CA LEU A 293 -18.53 -36.04 14.95
C LEU A 293 -18.35 -34.88 13.97
N MET A 294 -17.29 -34.07 14.14
CA MET A 294 -16.96 -33.00 13.21
C MET A 294 -16.47 -33.55 11.86
N ASN A 295 -15.58 -34.54 11.89
CA ASN A 295 -15.02 -35.17 10.70
C ASN A 295 -16.08 -35.88 9.84
N ASP A 296 -17.08 -36.49 10.46
CA ASP A 296 -18.21 -37.13 9.77
C ASP A 296 -18.97 -36.15 8.87
N ILE A 297 -19.08 -34.88 9.29
CA ILE A 297 -19.68 -33.82 8.47
C ILE A 297 -18.81 -33.57 7.22
N HIS A 298 -17.50 -33.47 7.40
CA HIS A 298 -16.55 -33.27 6.30
C HIS A 298 -16.57 -34.46 5.34
N ILE A 299 -16.43 -35.69 5.84
CA ILE A 299 -16.46 -36.92 5.04
C ILE A 299 -17.80 -37.06 4.31
N THR A 300 -18.93 -36.74 4.96
CA THR A 300 -20.24 -36.78 4.29
C THR A 300 -20.33 -35.78 3.15
N ARG A 301 -19.79 -34.57 3.31
CA ARG A 301 -19.71 -33.57 2.23
C ARG A 301 -18.79 -34.05 1.10
N LEU A 302 -17.62 -34.60 1.42
CA LEU A 302 -16.67 -35.14 0.44
C LEU A 302 -17.27 -36.32 -0.34
N ARG A 303 -18.01 -37.22 0.31
CA ARG A 303 -18.72 -38.33 -0.36
C ARG A 303 -19.74 -37.86 -1.40
N LYS A 304 -20.29 -36.64 -1.28
CA LYS A 304 -21.18 -36.08 -2.31
C LYS A 304 -20.42 -35.77 -3.60
N LEU A 305 -19.11 -35.49 -3.53
CA LEU A 305 -18.29 -35.20 -4.71
C LEU A 305 -18.17 -36.41 -5.64
N LEU A 306 -18.16 -37.63 -5.09
CA LEU A 306 -18.16 -38.87 -5.87
C LEU A 306 -19.38 -39.00 -6.79
N LYS A 307 -20.47 -38.30 -6.49
CA LYS A 307 -21.71 -38.31 -7.28
C LYS A 307 -21.76 -37.20 -8.32
N LEU A 308 -20.79 -36.28 -8.34
CA LEU A 308 -20.78 -35.16 -9.27
C LEU A 308 -20.26 -35.59 -10.64
N PRO A 309 -20.95 -35.21 -11.73
CA PRO A 309 -20.46 -35.45 -13.08
C PRO A 309 -19.18 -34.64 -13.32
N GLY A 310 -18.10 -35.32 -13.73
CA GLY A 310 -16.79 -34.69 -13.98
C GLY A 310 -15.84 -34.66 -12.79
N PHE A 311 -16.20 -35.26 -11.64
CA PHE A 311 -15.23 -35.51 -10.58
C PHE A 311 -14.16 -36.51 -11.04
N THR A 312 -12.90 -36.15 -10.84
CA THR A 312 -11.73 -36.93 -11.31
C THR A 312 -10.78 -37.32 -10.18
N GLY A 313 -11.07 -36.89 -8.93
CA GLY A 313 -10.27 -37.21 -7.76
C GLY A 313 -10.62 -38.56 -7.13
N THR A 314 -10.08 -38.80 -5.94
CA THR A 314 -10.38 -39.97 -5.13
C THR A 314 -10.52 -39.60 -3.65
N LEU A 315 -11.28 -40.40 -2.90
CA LEU A 315 -11.34 -40.38 -1.43
C LEU A 315 -10.52 -41.51 -0.80
N ASP A 316 -9.70 -42.21 -1.59
CA ASP A 316 -8.78 -43.22 -1.08
C ASP A 316 -7.65 -42.56 -0.29
N GLU A 317 -7.11 -43.29 0.68
CA GLU A 317 -5.99 -42.81 1.49
C GLU A 317 -4.78 -42.46 0.63
N GLY A 318 -4.16 -41.34 0.95
CA GLY A 318 -2.81 -41.01 0.54
C GLY A 318 -1.81 -41.85 1.31
N LEU A 319 -0.71 -42.22 0.65
CA LEU A 319 0.45 -42.78 1.32
C LEU A 319 1.34 -41.62 1.76
N ALA A 320 1.72 -41.57 3.04
CA ALA A 320 2.76 -40.67 3.50
C ALA A 320 4.10 -41.12 2.88
N LEU A 321 4.81 -40.20 2.22
CA LEU A 321 6.11 -40.48 1.60
C LEU A 321 7.23 -40.64 2.65
N GLU A 322 7.00 -40.18 3.87
CA GLU A 322 7.90 -40.28 5.02
C GLU A 322 7.13 -40.95 6.17
N PRO A 323 7.69 -41.99 6.83
CA PRO A 323 7.07 -42.56 8.01
C PRO A 323 7.15 -41.53 9.16
N LEU A 324 6.04 -40.85 9.46
CA LEU A 324 5.87 -40.18 10.75
C LEU A 324 5.76 -41.26 11.83
N HIS A 325 6.88 -41.88 12.20
CA HIS A 325 7.14 -42.60 13.44
C HIS A 325 8.55 -43.20 13.42
N GLN A 326 9.57 -42.35 13.51
CA GLN A 326 10.76 -42.68 14.29
C GLN A 326 11.14 -41.46 15.14
N THR A 327 11.02 -41.64 16.47
CA THR A 327 11.52 -40.80 17.56
C THR A 327 10.95 -39.38 17.71
N ILE A 328 9.82 -39.26 18.40
CA ILE A 328 9.56 -38.09 19.27
C ILE A 328 10.12 -38.46 20.66
N PRO A 329 11.15 -37.76 21.19
CA PRO A 329 11.64 -38.00 22.54
C PRO A 329 10.61 -37.53 23.57
N SER A 330 10.57 -38.26 24.70
CA SER A 330 9.67 -38.11 25.84
C SER A 330 9.46 -36.64 26.33
N PRO A 331 8.27 -36.24 26.82
CA PRO A 331 7.95 -34.85 27.20
C PRO A 331 8.62 -34.33 28.48
N SER A 332 9.68 -34.97 28.97
CA SER A 332 10.34 -34.58 30.24
C SER A 332 11.39 -33.47 30.10
N ALA A 333 11.61 -32.89 28.92
CA ALA A 333 12.66 -31.89 28.71
C ALA A 333 12.18 -30.42 28.67
N LEU A 334 10.89 -30.14 28.88
CA LEU A 334 10.36 -28.77 28.92
C LEU A 334 9.71 -28.45 30.28
N ARG A 335 10.51 -28.47 31.35
CA ARG A 335 10.19 -27.71 32.56
C ARG A 335 11.47 -27.16 33.18
N PRO A 336 11.62 -25.84 33.33
CA PRO A 336 12.60 -25.27 34.24
C PRO A 336 12.24 -25.64 35.69
N PRO A 337 13.21 -25.74 36.61
CA PRO A 337 12.93 -26.03 38.02
C PRO A 337 12.22 -24.84 38.65
N CYS A 338 11.03 -25.09 39.21
CA CYS A 338 10.33 -24.14 40.06
C CYS A 338 10.96 -24.18 41.44
N ASN A 339 11.72 -23.15 41.80
CA ASN A 339 12.05 -22.87 43.20
C ASN A 339 10.87 -22.13 43.82
N ASP A 340 10.26 -22.73 44.81
CA ASP A 340 9.44 -22.03 45.80
C ASP A 340 10.36 -21.61 46.96
N PRO A 341 10.08 -20.50 47.67
CA PRO A 341 9.44 -20.72 48.96
C PRO A 341 8.43 -19.65 49.42
N THR A 342 7.25 -20.15 49.81
CA THR A 342 6.48 -19.93 51.08
C THR A 342 5.67 -18.65 51.37
N HIS A 343 4.38 -18.91 51.68
CA HIS A 343 3.47 -18.34 52.72
C HIS A 343 2.97 -16.88 52.52
N GLU A 344 1.71 -16.46 52.70
CA GLU A 344 0.53 -16.93 53.47
C GLU A 344 -0.80 -16.45 52.84
N ASP A 345 -1.83 -17.30 52.99
CA ASP A 345 -3.26 -17.08 53.29
C ASP A 345 -4.01 -15.81 52.80
N THR A 346 -5.13 -15.98 52.09
CA THR A 346 -6.51 -15.71 52.59
C THR A 346 -7.53 -15.90 51.44
N THR A 347 -8.62 -16.60 51.76
CA THR A 347 -9.87 -16.81 50.99
C THR A 347 -10.55 -15.53 50.47
N GLU A 348 -11.12 -15.56 49.25
CA GLU A 348 -12.59 -15.52 48.98
C GLU A 348 -12.89 -15.37 47.47
N SER A 349 -13.94 -16.05 47.02
CA SER A 349 -14.51 -16.06 45.67
C SER A 349 -15.16 -14.74 45.25
N LYS A 350 -14.89 -14.25 44.02
CA LYS A 350 -15.90 -13.67 43.08
C LYS A 350 -15.31 -13.15 41.77
N GLU A 351 -16.02 -13.51 40.69
CA GLU A 351 -16.26 -12.77 39.43
C GLU A 351 -15.06 -12.42 38.53
N GLU A 352 -14.92 -13.19 37.45
CA GLU A 352 -14.18 -12.84 36.24
C GLU A 352 -14.72 -11.53 35.65
N LYS A 353 -13.95 -10.45 35.81
CA LYS A 353 -13.96 -9.30 34.91
C LYS A 353 -12.78 -9.46 33.95
N GLU A 354 -13.07 -9.66 32.68
CA GLU A 354 -12.07 -9.52 31.62
C GLU A 354 -11.65 -8.05 31.54
N GLU A 355 -10.40 -7.76 31.94
CA GLU A 355 -9.75 -6.48 31.75
C GLU A 355 -9.37 -6.29 30.27
N GLU A 356 -9.84 -5.18 29.70
CA GLU A 356 -9.33 -4.61 28.45
C GLU A 356 -7.84 -4.30 28.59
N LYS A 357 -7.00 -5.06 27.89
CA LYS A 357 -5.65 -4.58 27.55
C LYS A 357 -5.78 -3.44 26.54
N LYS A 358 -5.55 -2.21 27.01
CA LYS A 358 -5.05 -1.13 26.18
C LYS A 358 -3.62 -1.49 25.77
N ASP A 359 -3.44 -1.93 24.54
CA ASP A 359 -2.14 -1.89 23.90
C ASP A 359 -1.83 -0.40 23.63
N GLN A 360 -0.99 0.18 24.49
CA GLN A 360 -0.09 1.27 24.11
C GLN A 360 0.96 0.61 23.20
N GLU A 361 0.88 0.87 21.91
CA GLU A 361 2.01 0.69 21.01
C GLU A 361 2.55 2.06 20.69
N ASP A 362 3.87 2.13 20.81
CA ASP A 362 4.70 3.32 20.83
C ASP A 362 4.58 4.11 19.52
N GLU A 363 4.34 5.42 19.66
CA GLU A 363 4.61 6.40 18.61
C GLU A 363 6.14 6.47 18.45
N GLU A 364 6.67 5.83 17.41
CA GLU A 364 7.99 6.21 16.91
C GLU A 364 7.85 7.64 16.35
N GLU A 365 8.45 8.60 17.07
CA GLU A 365 8.80 9.93 16.59
C GLU A 365 9.50 9.82 15.22
N ASN A 366 8.80 10.21 14.17
CA ASN A 366 9.46 10.76 13.00
C ASN A 366 9.65 12.26 13.27
N ASP A 367 10.87 12.64 13.60
CA ASP A 367 11.37 14.01 13.43
C ASP A 367 11.35 14.35 11.92
N ASP A 368 10.23 14.89 11.45
CA ASP A 368 10.17 15.68 10.23
C ASP A 368 10.20 17.16 10.66
N GLU A 369 11.38 17.79 10.51
CA GLU A 369 11.57 19.24 10.62
C GLU A 369 10.77 19.94 9.51
N GLU A 370 9.52 20.32 9.81
CA GLU A 370 8.79 21.35 9.06
C GLU A 370 9.20 22.72 9.61
N GLU A 371 9.98 23.47 8.83
CA GLU A 371 10.15 24.91 9.05
C GLU A 371 8.83 25.62 8.72
N GLU A 372 8.13 26.08 9.76
CA GLU A 372 7.03 27.03 9.65
C GLU A 372 7.58 28.46 9.50
N ASP A 373 7.22 29.09 8.39
CA ASP A 373 7.34 30.54 8.17
C ASP A 373 6.36 31.27 9.13
N GLU A 374 6.89 31.96 10.14
CA GLU A 374 6.10 32.91 10.95
C GLU A 374 5.90 34.23 10.18
N ASP A 375 4.66 34.48 9.76
CA ASP A 375 4.17 35.79 9.34
C ASP A 375 3.98 36.70 10.57
N GLU A 376 4.91 37.65 10.80
CA GLU A 376 4.70 38.78 11.72
C GLU A 376 3.72 39.79 11.09
N GLN A 377 2.52 39.87 11.67
CA GLN A 377 1.61 41.01 11.50
C GLN A 377 1.93 42.07 12.57
N ASP A 378 2.53 43.19 12.16
CA ASP A 378 2.63 44.38 13.00
C ASP A 378 1.37 45.26 12.82
N GLU A 379 0.59 45.36 13.89
CA GLU A 379 -0.35 46.46 14.12
C GLU A 379 0.42 47.70 14.60
N GLU A 380 0.49 48.75 13.77
CA GLU A 380 0.89 50.08 14.23
C GLU A 380 -0.35 50.93 14.53
N ALA A 381 -0.68 51.05 15.82
CA ALA A 381 -1.59 52.06 16.32
C ALA A 381 -0.84 53.38 16.49
N ALA A 382 -1.24 54.41 15.74
CA ALA A 382 -0.86 55.79 16.00
C ALA A 382 -2.11 56.63 16.27
N ASP A 383 -2.21 57.17 17.48
CA ASP A 383 -3.12 58.26 17.82
C ASP A 383 -2.34 59.43 18.46
N VAL A 384 -2.76 60.63 18.06
CA VAL A 384 -2.57 61.98 18.64
C VAL A 384 -1.17 62.64 18.60
N ALA A 385 -1.03 63.59 17.66
CA ALA A 385 -0.95 65.04 17.95
C ALA A 385 -1.13 65.89 16.67
#